data_AF-A0A7W8MEL7-F1
#
_entry.id   AF-A0A7W8MEL7-F1
#
_cell.length_a   1.000
_cell.length_b   1.000
_cell.length_c   1.000
_cell.angle_alpha   90.00
_cell.angle_beta   90.00
_cell.angle_gamma   90.00
#
_symmetry.space_group_name_H-M   'P 1'
#
loop_
_entity.id
_entity.type
_entity.pdbx_description
1 polymer ?
#
loop_
_entity_poly.entity_id
_entity_poly.type
_entity_poly.pdbx_seq_one_letter_code
_entity_poly.pdbx_strand_id
1 'polypeptide(L)' 'MIPGRSNRKRPIRYDAERYKSRHLIENAFCRLEDFRRVATRYDKLARNFLSAVALATLVAFWL' A
#
# COMPACT_ATOMS: atom_id res chain seq x y z
N MET A 1 -1.84 -12.00 -6.98
CA MET A 1 -2.98 -12.69 -7.63
C MET A 1 -4.24 -11.92 -7.26
N ILE A 2 -5.04 -11.49 -8.23
CA ILE A 2 -6.29 -10.76 -7.96
C ILE A 2 -7.41 -11.80 -7.97
N PRO A 3 -8.26 -11.90 -6.92
CA PRO A 3 -9.37 -12.84 -6.88
C PRO A 3 -10.30 -12.55 -8.06
N GLY A 4 -10.83 -13.61 -8.65
CA GLY A 4 -11.84 -13.47 -9.69
C GLY A 4 -13.09 -12.75 -9.14
N ARG A 5 -13.73 -11.91 -9.96
CA ARG A 5 -15.05 -11.36 -9.61
C ARG A 5 -16.06 -12.50 -9.41
N SER A 6 -17.03 -12.30 -8.52
CA SER A 6 -18.04 -13.31 -8.15
C SER A 6 -18.78 -13.92 -9.36
N ASN A 7 -18.96 -13.16 -10.45
CA ASN A 7 -19.66 -13.61 -11.66
C ASN A 7 -18.81 -14.43 -12.66
N ARG A 8 -17.64 -14.94 -12.27
CA ARG A 8 -16.71 -15.61 -13.19
C ARG A 8 -17.03 -17.11 -13.32
N LYS A 9 -17.30 -17.57 -14.56
CA LYS A 9 -17.59 -18.99 -14.87
C LYS A 9 -16.43 -19.97 -14.62
N ARG A 10 -15.18 -19.50 -14.59
CA ARG A 10 -13.99 -20.33 -14.30
C ARG A 10 -13.29 -19.83 -13.03
N PRO A 11 -13.24 -20.62 -11.95
CA PRO A 11 -12.53 -20.23 -10.74
C PRO A 11 -11.02 -20.20 -11.02
N ILE A 12 -10.38 -19.09 -10.63
CA ILE A 12 -8.91 -19.04 -10.55
C ILE A 12 -8.54 -19.60 -9.18
N ARG A 13 -7.65 -20.59 -9.15
CA ARG A 13 -7.04 -21.03 -7.89
C ARG A 13 -6.15 -19.89 -7.39
N TYR A 14 -6.63 -19.15 -6.40
CA TYR A 14 -5.86 -18.14 -5.71
C TYR A 14 -5.78 -18.52 -4.24
N ASP A 15 -4.63 -18.25 -3.65
CA ASP A 15 -4.43 -18.48 -2.22
C ASP A 15 -5.09 -17.35 -1.44
N ALA A 16 -6.20 -17.65 -0.76
CA ALA A 16 -6.99 -16.67 -0.04
C ALA A 16 -6.24 -16.09 1.17
N GLU A 17 -5.46 -16.91 1.86
CA GLU A 17 -4.61 -16.51 2.98
C GLU A 17 -3.57 -15.48 2.53
N ARG A 18 -2.84 -15.78 1.44
CA ARG A 18 -1.87 -14.85 0.85
C ARG A 18 -2.54 -13.58 0.30
N TYR A 19 -3.78 -13.67 -0.17
CA TYR A 19 -4.54 -12.49 -0.58
C TYR A 19 -5.00 -11.64 0.61
N LYS A 20 -5.29 -12.25 1.76
CA LYS A 20 -5.71 -11.56 2.98
C LYS A 20 -4.59 -10.68 3.55
N SER A 21 -3.34 -11.11 3.45
CA SER A 21 -2.17 -10.30 3.86
C SER A 21 -2.01 -9.01 3.06
N ARG A 22 -2.69 -8.88 1.90
CA ARG A 22 -2.63 -7.68 1.06
C ARG A 22 -3.31 -6.47 1.70
N HIS A 23 -4.33 -6.71 2.52
CA HIS A 23 -4.99 -5.66 3.31
C HIS A 23 -3.99 -4.94 4.25
N LEU A 24 -3.00 -5.64 4.82
CA LEU A 24 -2.00 -5.03 5.69
C LEU A 24 -1.14 -4.02 4.93
N ILE A 25 -0.78 -4.37 3.69
CA ILE A 25 -0.01 -3.50 2.80
C ILE A 25 -0.86 -2.31 2.35
N GLU A 26 -2.12 -2.53 1.96
CA GLU A 26 -3.04 -1.44 1.62
C GLU A 26 -3.27 -0.49 2.80
N ASN A 27 -3.37 -1.02 4.03
CA ASN A 27 -3.51 -0.20 5.23
C ASN A 27 -2.23 0.60 5.53
N ALA A 28 -1.06 0.03 5.26
CA ALA A 28 0.22 0.73 5.33
C ALA A 28 0.26 1.91 4.34
N PHE A 29 -0.12 1.67 3.09
CA PHE A 29 -0.16 2.74 2.08
C PHE A 29 -1.21 3.79 2.40
N CYS A 30 -2.38 3.40 2.91
CA CYS A 30 -3.41 4.33 3.37
C CYS A 30 -2.88 5.29 4.45
N ARG A 31 -2.15 4.76 5.46
CA ARG A 31 -1.47 5.59 6.47
C ARG A 31 -0.38 6.48 5.89
N LEU A 32 0.33 6.04 4.85
CA LEU A 32 1.34 6.85 4.17
C LEU A 32 0.74 7.95 3.30
N GLU A 33 -0.44 7.70 2.71
CA GLU A 33 -1.18 8.70 1.92
C GLU A 33 -1.85 9.77 2.79
N ASP A 34 -2.16 9.47 4.05
CA ASP A 34 -2.63 10.46 5.03
C ASP A 34 -1.63 11.64 5.17
N PHE A 35 -0.34 11.36 4.99
CA PHE A 35 0.68 12.38 4.82
C PHE A 35 0.53 13.03 3.43
N ARG A 36 -0.35 14.04 3.32
CA ARG A 36 -0.65 14.82 2.11
C ARG A 36 0.58 15.20 1.26
N ARG A 37 1.72 15.47 1.91
CA ARG A 37 3.00 15.80 1.27
C ARG A 37 3.62 14.62 0.51
N VAL A 38 3.48 13.40 1.03
CA VAL A 38 3.88 12.13 0.39
C VAL A 38 2.91 11.77 -0.73
N ALA A 39 1.60 11.84 -0.48
CA ALA A 39 0.55 11.50 -1.46
C ALA A 39 0.62 12.35 -2.73
N THR A 40 0.85 13.66 -2.59
CA THR A 40 0.84 14.57 -3.75
C THR A 40 2.18 14.59 -4.51
N ARG A 41 3.19 13.81 -4.08
CA ARG A 41 4.53 13.78 -4.71
C ARG A 41 5.10 15.17 -5.01
N TYR A 42 4.97 16.10 -4.05
CA TYR A 42 5.44 17.47 -4.25
C TYR A 42 6.96 17.57 -4.46
N ASP A 43 7.71 16.57 -4.00
CA ASP A 43 9.15 16.60 -4.08
C ASP A 43 9.66 16.20 -5.48
N LYS A 44 10.36 17.13 -6.14
CA LYS A 44 10.96 16.92 -7.46
C LYS A 44 12.18 15.99 -7.42
N LEU A 45 12.82 15.82 -6.27
CA LEU A 45 14.02 14.99 -6.13
C LEU A 45 13.67 13.65 -5.47
N ALA A 46 14.04 12.56 -6.14
CA ALA A 46 13.80 11.20 -5.64
C ALA A 46 14.36 10.97 -4.23
N ARG A 47 15.50 11.59 -3.88
CA ARG A 47 16.10 11.49 -2.52
C ARG A 47 15.18 12.02 -1.43
N ASN A 48 14.54 13.17 -1.66
CA ASN A 48 13.72 13.81 -0.66
C ASN A 48 12.38 13.08 -0.54
N PHE A 49 11.81 12.61 -1.66
CA PHE A 49 10.64 11.74 -1.63
C PHE A 49 10.93 10.48 -0.81
N LEU A 50 12.07 9.84 -1.02
CA LEU A 50 12.46 8.63 -0.28
C LEU A 50 12.65 8.93 1.22
N SER A 51 13.29 10.04 1.58
CA SER A 51 13.42 10.44 2.99
C SER A 51 12.06 10.76 3.63
N ALA A 52 11.13 11.39 2.91
CA ALA A 52 9.79 11.68 3.40
C ALA A 52 8.99 10.39 3.63
N VAL A 53 9.09 9.42 2.71
CA VAL A 53 8.49 8.10 2.87
C VAL A 53 9.11 7.37 4.06
N ALA A 54 10.43 7.39 4.22
CA ALA A 54 11.11 6.75 5.36
C ALA A 54 10.66 7.33 6.71
N LEU A 55 10.55 8.66 6.81
CA LEU A 55 10.02 9.32 8.00
C LEU A 55 8.54 8.96 8.24
N ALA A 56 7.71 8.99 7.20
CA ALA A 56 6.30 8.62 7.32
C ALA A 56 6.13 7.15 7.73
N THR A 57 6.96 6.23 7.22
CA THR A 57 6.96 4.83 7.67
C THR A 57 7.39 4.69 9.12
N LEU A 58 8.40 5.45 9.56
CA LEU A 58 8.85 5.40 10.95
C LEU A 58 7.76 5.93 11.89
N VAL A 59 7.11 7.04 11.54
CA VAL A 59 6.01 7.59 12.34
C VAL A 59 4.78 6.67 12.34
N ALA A 60 4.42 6.07 11.20
CA ALA A 60 3.18 5.28 11.08
C ALA A 60 3.25 3.85 11.69
N PHE A 61 4.47 3.33 11.90
CA PHE A 61 4.70 1.96 12.38
C PHE A 61 5.40 1.87 13.73
N TRP A 62 6.09 2.92 14.19
CA TRP A 62 6.89 2.90 15.42
C TRP A 62 6.38 3.85 16.52
N LEU A 63 5.54 4.83 16.19
CA LEU A 63 4.85 5.70 17.14
C LEU A 63 3.37 5.27 17.26
#